data_AF-A0A412CKG3-F1
#
_entry.id   AF-A0A412CKG3-F1
#
_cell.length_a   1.000
_cell.length_b   1.000
_cell.length_c   1.000
_cell.angle_alpha   90.00
_cell.angle_beta   90.00
_cell.angle_gamma   90.00
#
_symmetry.space_group_name_H-M   'P 1'
#
loop_
_entity.id
_entity.type
_entity.pdbx_description
1 polymer ?
#
loop_
_entity_poly.entity_id
_entity_poly.type
_entity_poly.pdbx_seq_one_letter_code
_entity_poly.pdbx_strand_id
1 'polypeptide(L)'
;MKQKPLFIAFSTQKGGAGKSSFTALASSLLHYAHGYNVAVIDCDYPQCSIYKMRKREIRQLENNLYYQAKAVTLLEAIDKQTYPIVCARPEEGIFKANEFFASESMEYDVIFFDLPGTINNEGEWCPPS
;
A
#
# COMPACT_ATOMS: atom_id res chain seq x y z
N MET A 1 20.49 17.48 1.33
CA MET A 1 19.48 17.77 2.37
C MET A 1 18.49 16.63 2.37
N LYS A 2 18.30 15.98 3.52
CA LYS A 2 17.37 14.87 3.70
C LYS A 2 15.95 15.44 3.67
N GLN A 3 15.15 15.11 2.66
CA GLN A 3 13.79 15.61 2.56
C GLN A 3 12.86 14.76 3.42
N LYS A 4 11.89 15.41 4.07
CA LYS A 4 10.83 14.68 4.77
C LYS A 4 9.94 13.96 3.75
N PRO A 5 9.49 12.74 4.01
CA PRO A 5 8.59 12.04 3.10
C PRO A 5 7.29 12.84 2.89
N LEU A 6 6.74 12.76 1.69
CA LEU A 6 5.43 13.32 1.35
C LEU A 6 4.34 12.31 1.71
N PHE A 7 3.38 12.75 2.53
CA PHE A 7 2.22 11.95 2.93
C PHE A 7 1.04 12.28 2.01
N ILE A 8 0.45 11.27 1.36
CA ILE A 8 -0.66 11.44 0.40
C ILE A 8 -1.82 10.53 0.79
N ALA A 9 -3.05 11.05 0.74
CA ALA A 9 -4.27 10.25 0.84
C ALA A 9 -5.28 10.74 -0.20
N PHE A 10 -5.93 9.80 -0.90
CA PHE A 10 -7.07 10.12 -1.75
C PHE A 10 -8.35 9.94 -0.95
N SER A 11 -9.06 11.05 -0.68
CA SER A 11 -10.25 11.04 0.18
C SER A 11 -11.52 11.40 -0.59
N THR A 12 -12.59 10.65 -0.30
CA THR A 12 -13.95 10.90 -0.78
C THR A 12 -14.93 10.07 0.05
N GLN A 13 -16.06 10.69 0.42
CA GLN A 13 -17.13 10.08 1.20
C GLN A 13 -17.88 8.97 0.45
N LYS A 14 -17.68 8.85 -0.88
CA LYS A 14 -18.35 7.83 -1.68
C LYS A 14 -17.56 6.52 -1.64
N GLY A 15 -18.18 5.48 -1.09
CA GLY A 15 -17.75 4.08 -1.29
C GLY A 15 -17.73 3.74 -2.77
N GLY A 16 -16.70 3.01 -3.22
CA GLY A 16 -16.56 2.63 -4.63
C GLY A 16 -16.14 3.76 -5.59
N ALA A 17 -15.72 4.93 -5.09
CA ALA A 17 -15.21 6.03 -5.92
C ALA A 17 -13.79 5.77 -6.51
N GLY A 18 -13.20 4.60 -6.26
CA GLY A 18 -11.91 4.21 -6.81
C GLY A 18 -10.68 4.67 -6.02
N LYS A 19 -10.83 5.13 -4.76
CA LYS A 19 -9.71 5.57 -3.90
C LYS A 19 -8.52 4.59 -3.92
N SER A 20 -8.77 3.33 -3.56
CA SER A 20 -7.75 2.30 -3.53
C SER A 20 -7.11 2.04 -4.90
N SER A 21 -7.89 2.14 -5.97
CA SER A 21 -7.38 2.04 -7.34
C SER A 21 -6.46 3.21 -7.69
N PHE A 22 -6.85 4.44 -7.35
CA PHE A 22 -6.01 5.62 -7.51
C PHE A 22 -4.74 5.52 -6.67
N THR A 23 -4.83 5.08 -5.42
CA THR A 23 -3.69 4.82 -4.55
C THR A 23 -2.73 3.82 -5.22
N ALA A 24 -3.21 2.64 -5.62
CA ALA A 24 -2.39 1.61 -6.26
C ALA A 24 -1.73 2.09 -7.57
N LEU A 25 -2.47 2.79 -8.43
CA LEU A 25 -1.95 3.32 -9.69
C LEU A 25 -0.90 4.42 -9.44
N ALA A 26 -1.19 5.37 -8.55
CA ALA A 26 -0.26 6.46 -8.25
C ALA A 26 1.02 5.94 -7.58
N SER A 27 0.91 5.01 -6.62
CA SER A 27 2.07 4.36 -6.00
C SER A 27 2.92 3.62 -7.03
N SER A 28 2.28 2.88 -7.96
CA SER A 28 2.99 2.12 -8.99
C SER A 28 3.65 3.02 -10.03
N LEU A 29 2.99 4.11 -10.45
CA LEU A 29 3.55 5.09 -11.37
C LEU A 29 4.79 5.76 -10.75
N LEU A 30 4.69 6.26 -9.52
CA LEU A 30 5.80 6.93 -8.85
C LEU A 30 6.97 5.97 -8.59
N HIS A 31 6.71 4.74 -8.15
CA HIS A 31 7.76 3.78 -7.83
C HIS A 31 8.41 3.18 -9.07
N TYR A 32 7.62 2.63 -9.99
CA TYR A 32 8.14 1.85 -11.12
C TYR A 32 8.50 2.70 -12.34
N ALA A 33 7.81 3.82 -12.58
CA ALA A 33 8.10 4.67 -13.75
C ALA A 33 9.00 5.88 -13.41
N HIS A 34 8.92 6.40 -12.18
CA HIS A 34 9.68 7.59 -11.76
C HIS A 34 10.77 7.31 -10.72
N GLY A 35 10.91 6.08 -10.24
CA GLY A 35 12.02 5.67 -9.39
C GLY A 35 11.95 6.19 -7.95
N TYR A 36 10.82 6.73 -7.48
CA TYR A 36 10.65 7.14 -6.07
C TYR A 36 10.57 5.92 -5.15
N ASN A 37 11.05 6.05 -3.91
CA ASN A 37 10.83 5.06 -2.86
C ASN A 37 9.44 5.29 -2.26
N VAL A 38 8.50 4.41 -2.60
CA VAL A 38 7.10 4.54 -2.17
C VAL A 38 6.79 3.51 -1.08
N ALA A 39 5.92 3.88 -0.13
CA ALA A 39 5.25 2.95 0.78
C ALA A 39 3.74 3.19 0.77
N VAL A 40 2.95 2.14 1.04
CA VAL A 40 1.50 2.25 1.20
C VAL A 40 1.07 1.71 2.55
N ILE A 41 0.33 2.53 3.31
CA ILE A 41 -0.37 2.13 4.51
C ILE A 41 -1.86 2.00 4.16
N ASP A 42 -2.33 0.78 4.03
CA ASP A 42 -3.71 0.44 3.71
C ASP A 42 -4.54 0.45 5.00
N CYS A 43 -5.18 1.59 5.27
CA CYS A 43 -5.95 1.85 6.48
C CYS A 43 -7.43 1.47 6.35
N ASP A 44 -7.88 0.93 5.21
CA ASP A 44 -9.28 0.53 4.99
C ASP A 44 -9.57 -0.83 5.67
N TYR A 45 -9.31 -0.96 6.98
CA TYR A 45 -9.53 -2.20 7.72
C TYR A 45 -11.02 -2.45 7.99
N PRO A 46 -11.53 -3.70 7.88
CA PRO A 46 -10.83 -4.96 7.53
C PRO A 46 -10.68 -5.26 6.02
N GLN A 47 -11.08 -4.35 5.14
CA GLN A 47 -11.17 -4.52 3.69
C GLN A 47 -9.76 -4.63 3.09
N CYS A 48 -8.83 -3.76 3.48
CA CYS A 48 -7.43 -3.70 3.10
C CYS A 48 -7.19 -4.18 1.66
N SER A 49 -7.85 -3.49 0.72
CA SER A 49 -8.05 -4.00 -0.64
C SER A 49 -6.73 -4.09 -1.43
N ILE A 50 -5.82 -3.13 -1.23
CA ILE A 50 -4.51 -3.06 -1.87
C ILE A 50 -3.58 -4.12 -1.27
N TYR A 51 -3.59 -4.26 0.06
CA TYR A 51 -2.81 -5.29 0.73
C TYR A 51 -3.25 -6.70 0.30
N LYS A 52 -4.58 -6.96 0.22
CA LYS A 52 -5.10 -8.23 -0.29
C LYS A 52 -4.78 -8.43 -1.78
N MET A 53 -4.74 -7.37 -2.58
CA MET A 53 -4.28 -7.42 -3.98
C MET A 53 -2.85 -7.94 -4.05
N ARG A 54 -1.92 -7.36 -3.28
CA ARG A 54 -0.52 -7.83 -3.24
C ARG A 54 -0.39 -9.29 -2.82
N LYS A 55 -1.16 -9.75 -1.84
CA LYS A 55 -1.15 -11.19 -1.47
C LYS A 55 -1.57 -12.09 -2.62
N ARG A 56 -2.58 -11.68 -3.41
CA ARG A 56 -3.01 -12.43 -4.59
C ARG A 56 -1.92 -12.43 -5.66
N GLU A 57 -1.25 -11.31 -5.88
CA GLU A 57 -0.10 -11.22 -6.80
C GLU A 57 1.01 -12.20 -6.40
N ILE A 58 1.41 -12.22 -5.13
CA ILE A 58 2.44 -13.14 -4.62
C ILE A 58 2.03 -14.60 -4.86
N ARG A 59 0.79 -14.98 -4.54
CA ARG A 59 0.29 -16.34 -4.79
C ARG A 59 0.28 -16.70 -6.28
N GLN A 60 0.02 -15.74 -7.17
CA GLN A 60 0.07 -15.98 -8.61
C GLN A 60 1.51 -16.19 -9.07
N LEU A 61 2.47 -15.42 -8.54
CA LEU A 61 3.88 -15.61 -8.81
C LEU A 61 4.34 -16.99 -8.35
N GLU A 62 3.95 -17.46 -7.16
CA GLU A 62 4.34 -18.80 -6.68
C GLU A 62 3.90 -19.95 -7.59
N ASN A 63 2.77 -19.80 -8.29
CA ASN A 63 2.12 -20.90 -9.02
C ASN A 63 2.18 -20.78 -10.55
N ASN A 64 2.79 -19.72 -11.10
CA ASN A 64 2.75 -19.46 -12.54
C ASN A 64 4.07 -18.88 -13.08
N LEU A 65 4.82 -19.70 -13.82
CA LEU A 65 6.11 -19.35 -14.42
C LEU A 65 6.03 -18.15 -15.37
N TYR A 66 4.92 -17.96 -16.08
CA TYR A 66 4.74 -16.80 -16.96
C TYR A 66 4.75 -15.49 -16.16
N TYR A 67 4.06 -15.46 -15.02
CA TYR A 67 4.05 -14.28 -14.15
C TYR A 67 5.37 -14.10 -13.41
N GLN A 68 6.06 -15.18 -13.02
CA GLN A 68 7.42 -15.09 -12.46
C GLN A 68 8.38 -14.42 -13.43
N ALA A 69 8.40 -14.86 -14.69
CA ALA A 69 9.27 -14.28 -15.71
C ALA A 69 8.99 -12.77 -15.90
N LYS A 70 7.70 -12.37 -15.91
CA LYS A 70 7.31 -10.95 -15.98
C LYS A 70 7.79 -10.14 -14.77
N ALA A 71 7.69 -10.69 -13.57
CA ALA A 71 8.17 -10.02 -12.35
C ALA A 71 9.69 -9.85 -12.37
N VAL A 72 10.44 -10.87 -12.78
CA VAL A 72 11.91 -10.79 -12.92
C VAL A 72 12.28 -9.68 -13.90
N THR A 73 11.70 -9.67 -15.10
CA THR A 73 11.96 -8.62 -16.10
C THR A 73 11.67 -7.21 -15.56
N LEU A 74 10.57 -7.05 -14.79
CA LEU A 74 10.26 -5.76 -14.17
C LEU A 74 11.31 -5.36 -13.15
N LEU A 75 11.68 -6.26 -12.22
CA LEU A 75 12.62 -5.96 -11.13
C LEU A 75 14.03 -5.67 -11.66
N GLU A 76 14.48 -6.41 -12.68
CA GLU A 76 15.75 -6.17 -13.37
C GLU A 76 15.77 -4.80 -14.09
N ALA A 77 14.65 -4.37 -14.65
CA ALA A 77 14.56 -3.10 -15.36
C ALA A 77 14.53 -1.87 -14.43
N ILE A 78 13.92 -2.00 -13.25
CA ILE A 78 13.78 -0.88 -12.29
C ILE A 78 14.94 -0.79 -11.28
N ASP A 79 15.76 -1.83 -11.14
CA ASP A 79 16.83 -1.98 -10.14
C ASP A 79 16.37 -1.68 -8.69
N LYS A 80 15.14 -2.09 -8.38
CA LYS A 80 14.47 -1.81 -7.10
C LYS A 80 13.56 -2.97 -6.71
N GLN A 81 13.39 -3.16 -5.40
CA GLN A 81 12.34 -4.03 -4.88
C GLN A 81 10.95 -3.40 -5.05
N THR A 82 9.90 -4.21 -4.99
CA THR A 82 8.52 -3.70 -4.99
C THR A 82 8.28 -2.83 -3.76
N TYR A 83 7.45 -1.79 -3.87
CA TYR A 83 7.06 -1.00 -2.71
C TYR A 83 6.28 -1.83 -1.67
N PRO A 84 6.53 -1.62 -0.37
CA PRO A 84 5.81 -2.30 0.70
C PRO A 84 4.37 -1.79 0.83
N ILE A 85 3.49 -2.69 1.26
CA ILE A 85 2.09 -2.39 1.60
C ILE A 85 1.80 -2.97 2.99
N VAL A 86 1.40 -2.11 3.93
CA VAL A 86 1.10 -2.48 5.32
C VAL A 86 -0.38 -2.26 5.58
N CYS A 87 -1.11 -3.29 6.04
CA CYS A 87 -2.50 -3.14 6.47
C CYS A 87 -2.54 -2.67 7.94
N ALA A 88 -3.31 -1.62 8.19
CA ALA A 88 -3.46 -0.97 9.49
C ALA A 88 -4.92 -0.64 9.76
N ARG A 89 -5.31 -0.52 11.03
CA ARG A 89 -6.53 0.20 11.37
C ARG A 89 -6.33 1.70 11.12
N PRO A 90 -7.38 2.48 10.81
CA PRO A 90 -7.25 3.92 10.60
C PRO A 90 -6.53 4.64 11.75
N GLU A 91 -6.84 4.27 12.99
CA GLU A 91 -6.28 4.88 14.21
C GLU A 91 -4.80 4.52 14.41
N GLU A 92 -4.37 3.39 13.86
CA GLU A 92 -3.00 2.86 13.97
C GLU A 92 -2.11 3.29 12.79
N GLY A 93 -2.67 3.88 11.73
CA GLY A 93 -1.98 4.09 10.46
C GLY A 93 -0.66 4.86 10.61
N ILE A 94 -0.66 5.95 11.37
CA ILE A 94 0.54 6.75 11.63
C ILE A 94 1.56 5.97 12.46
N PHE A 95 1.09 5.25 13.48
CA PHE A 95 1.97 4.44 14.34
C PHE A 95 2.67 3.35 13.52
N LYS A 96 1.92 2.59 12.72
CA LYS A 96 2.49 1.55 11.84
C LYS A 96 3.43 2.12 10.79
N ALA A 97 3.13 3.31 10.25
CA ALA A 97 4.05 3.98 9.33
C ALA A 97 5.39 4.27 10.02
N ASN A 98 5.36 4.83 11.23
CA ASN A 98 6.57 5.14 12.00
C ASN A 98 7.36 3.89 12.41
N GLU A 99 6.67 2.85 12.88
CA GLU A 99 7.29 1.55 13.20
C GLU A 99 8.00 0.97 11.97
N PHE A 100 7.33 1.02 10.82
CA PHE A 100 7.88 0.56 9.57
C PHE A 100 9.14 1.36 9.17
N PHE A 101 9.11 2.69 9.26
CA PHE A 101 10.31 3.52 9.00
C PHE A 101 11.47 3.27 9.96
N ALA A 102 11.18 2.93 11.22
CA ALA A 102 12.22 2.63 12.19
C ALA A 102 12.90 1.27 11.91
N SER A 103 12.18 0.33 11.29
CA SER A 103 12.67 -1.01 10.98
C SER A 103 13.41 -1.13 9.65
N GLU A 104 13.22 -0.16 8.75
CA GLU A 104 13.74 -0.18 7.39
C GLU A 104 15.06 0.62 7.28
N SER A 105 16.01 0.12 6.49
CA SER A 105 17.23 0.87 6.14
C SER A 105 17.01 1.84 4.98
N MET A 106 15.91 1.67 4.24
CA MET A 106 15.52 2.51 3.12
C MET A 106 14.71 3.73 3.57
N GLU A 107 15.01 4.87 2.97
CA GLU A 107 14.23 6.10 3.14
C GLU A 107 13.15 6.21 2.07
N TYR A 108 11.95 6.61 2.48
CA TYR A 108 10.80 6.76 1.59
C TYR A 108 10.64 8.22 1.17
N ASP A 109 10.35 8.43 -0.11
CA ASP A 109 10.04 9.74 -0.68
C ASP A 109 8.55 10.06 -0.54
N VAL A 110 7.70 9.04 -0.71
CA VAL A 110 6.24 9.18 -0.73
C VAL A 110 5.58 8.04 0.05
N ILE A 111 4.64 8.40 0.92
CA ILE A 111 3.87 7.45 1.72
C ILE A 111 2.40 7.69 1.43
N PHE A 112 1.73 6.69 0.87
CA PHE A 112 0.29 6.73 0.65
C PHE A 112 -0.46 6.15 1.84
N PHE A 113 -1.60 6.76 2.16
CA PHE A 113 -2.59 6.24 3.11
C PHE A 113 -3.89 5.96 2.35
N ASP A 114 -4.28 4.69 2.29
CA ASP A 114 -5.58 4.30 1.75
C ASP A 114 -6.62 4.34 2.86
N LEU A 115 -7.40 5.41 2.91
CA LEU A 115 -8.36 5.64 3.98
C LEU A 115 -9.73 5.04 3.64
N PRO A 116 -10.48 4.57 4.66
CA PRO A 116 -11.83 4.07 4.44
C PRO A 116 -12.74 5.16 3.85
N GLY A 117 -13.72 4.73 3.05
CA GLY A 117 -14.67 5.64 2.41
C GLY A 117 -15.62 6.36 3.37
N THR A 118 -15.81 5.79 4.55
CA THR A 118 -16.58 6.36 5.66
C THR A 118 -15.78 6.13 6.93
N ILE A 119 -15.64 7.17 7.76
CA ILE A 119 -15.15 7.00 9.13
C ILE A 119 -16.32 6.41 9.90
N ASN A 120 -16.41 5.08 9.97
CA ASN A 120 -17.30 4.46 10.94
C ASN A 120 -16.68 4.71 12.32
N ASN A 121 -17.21 5.69 13.04
CA ASN A 121 -17.03 5.76 14.48
C ASN A 121 -17.66 4.47 15.05
N GLU A 122 -16.83 3.54 15.54
CA GLU A 122 -17.16 2.35 16.32
C GLU A 122 -18.54 1.70 16.09
N GLY A 123 -18.59 0.56 15.40
CA GLY A 123 -19.80 -0.28 15.41
C GLY A 123 -19.80 -1.36 14.35
N GLU A 124 -19.15 -2.50 14.65
CA GLU A 124 -19.50 -3.87 14.19
C GLU A 124 -18.38 -4.84 14.61
N TRP A 125 -18.17 -4.97 15.92
CA TRP A 125 -17.58 -6.21 16.47
C TRP A 125 -18.75 -7.02 17.04
N CYS A 126 -19.21 -8.01 16.28
CA CYS A 126 -20.07 -9.06 16.80
C CYS A 126 -19.14 -10.24 17.13
N PRO A 127 -18.90 -10.57 18.42
CA PRO A 127 -18.17 -11.78 18.76
C PRO A 127 -18.93 -13.01 18.25
N PRO A 128 -18.23 -14.09 17.87
CA PRO A 128 -18.88 -15.35 17.54
C PRO A 128 -19.70 -15.87 18.73
N SER A 129 -20.95 -16.24 18.46
CA SER A 129 -21.86 -16.93 19.38
C SER A 129 -21.38 -18.33 19.74
#